data_AF-A0A960SSN9-F1
#
_entry.id   AF-A0A960SSN9-F1
#
_cell.length_a   1.000
_cell.length_b   1.000
_cell.length_c   1.000
_cell.angle_alpha   90.00
_cell.angle_beta   90.00
_cell.angle_gamma   90.00
#
_symmetry.space_group_name_H-M   'P 1'
#
loop_
_entity.id
_entity.type
_entity.pdbx_description
1 polymer ?
#
loop_
_entity_poly.entity_id
_entity_poly.type
_entity_poly.pdbx_seq_one_letter_code
_entity_poly.pdbx_strand_id
1 'polypeptide(L)'
;MTSPHRDARASGPRPGSWLLALVVCLRGLLGSDTHAQGTEAEDPFTARAVWPVAIELSARNVETLRSDAKQYVPATVHALDRVAENTAIKLKGHGSFQPIDEKPSFTVNFTKYAPDRPVAGLTKIHLNNSAHDPSYLREQIATELFLAAGVPAPRVTHAWVRLNDRTLGLYVVKEGCTRDFVRRHFASGEGNLYDDDAGHDIDQRMDRDLAGEPGDDQAELQRLAAATREPDLDRRWQRLQATLDVPRFLRFMAMELMLGHWDGYCLGQNNFRVYHDPVADRIVFLPSGMDQVFAKADAPWRADMSGLVARAVLETPEGGAQYEATFRA
;
A
#
# COMPACT_ATOMS: atom_id res chain seq x y z
N MET A 1 -70.68 -55.31 -7.97
CA MET A 1 -70.32 -55.02 -9.38
C MET A 1 -69.17 -54.02 -9.34
N THR A 2 -67.93 -54.49 -9.19
CA THR A 2 -66.95 -54.83 -10.27
C THR A 2 -66.43 -53.61 -11.03
N SER A 3 -65.14 -53.30 -10.76
CA SER A 3 -64.10 -52.69 -11.65
C SER A 3 -64.10 -53.36 -13.07
N PRO A 4 -63.37 -52.94 -14.14
CA PRO A 4 -62.06 -52.24 -14.14
C PRO A 4 -61.58 -51.42 -15.41
N HIS A 5 -60.31 -50.98 -15.34
CA HIS A 5 -59.26 -50.89 -16.41
C HIS A 5 -59.28 -49.71 -17.43
N ARG A 6 -58.16 -49.12 -17.92
CA ARG A 6 -56.69 -49.36 -17.81
C ARG A 6 -55.87 -48.18 -18.40
N ASP A 7 -54.58 -48.17 -18.05
CA ASP A 7 -53.39 -47.41 -18.52
C ASP A 7 -53.17 -47.43 -20.08
N ALA A 8 -52.21 -46.76 -20.74
CA ALA A 8 -50.87 -46.29 -20.37
C ALA A 8 -50.16 -45.42 -21.46
N ARG A 9 -49.07 -44.74 -21.03
CA ARG A 9 -47.83 -44.30 -21.75
C ARG A 9 -47.92 -43.04 -22.65
N ALA A 10 -47.14 -41.95 -22.46
CA ALA A 10 -45.71 -41.68 -22.21
C ALA A 10 -44.96 -41.23 -23.48
N SER A 11 -44.49 -39.98 -23.51
CA SER A 11 -43.48 -39.48 -24.45
C SER A 11 -42.60 -38.41 -23.75
N GLY A 12 -41.37 -38.78 -23.41
CA GLY A 12 -40.35 -37.85 -22.91
C GLY A 12 -39.61 -37.11 -24.05
N PRO A 13 -38.92 -36.00 -23.78
CA PRO A 13 -38.13 -35.27 -24.78
C PRO A 13 -36.71 -35.83 -24.94
N ARG A 14 -36.20 -35.71 -26.16
CA ARG A 14 -34.87 -36.16 -26.63
C ARG A 14 -33.75 -35.14 -26.29
N PRO A 15 -32.48 -35.58 -26.21
CA PRO A 15 -31.35 -34.73 -25.83
C PRO A 15 -30.79 -33.93 -27.02
N GLY A 16 -30.52 -32.65 -26.81
CA GLY A 16 -29.78 -31.78 -27.72
C GLY A 16 -28.58 -31.16 -27.00
N SER A 17 -27.40 -31.49 -27.50
CA SER A 17 -26.07 -31.09 -27.03
C SER A 17 -25.84 -29.59 -27.02
N TRP A 18 -25.38 -29.05 -25.89
CA TRP A 18 -24.82 -27.69 -25.77
C TRP A 18 -23.33 -27.76 -26.10
N LEU A 19 -22.93 -27.21 -27.25
CA LEU A 19 -21.53 -26.94 -27.61
C LEU A 19 -21.20 -25.50 -27.19
N LEU A 20 -20.30 -25.34 -26.21
CA LEU A 20 -19.66 -24.07 -25.90
C LEU A 20 -18.74 -23.67 -27.07
N ALA A 21 -18.97 -22.50 -27.65
CA ALA A 21 -18.03 -21.86 -28.57
C ALA A 21 -17.00 -21.07 -27.76
N LEU A 22 -15.77 -21.60 -27.67
CA LEU A 22 -14.60 -20.88 -27.17
C LEU A 22 -13.96 -20.15 -28.37
N VAL A 23 -14.03 -18.82 -28.39
CA VAL A 23 -13.31 -18.00 -29.39
C VAL A 23 -11.87 -17.81 -28.92
N VAL A 24 -10.95 -18.55 -29.55
CA VAL A 24 -9.50 -18.31 -29.45
C VAL A 24 -9.08 -17.52 -30.68
N CYS A 25 -8.75 -16.24 -30.51
CA CYS A 25 -8.12 -15.44 -31.56
C CYS A 25 -6.61 -15.71 -31.58
N LEU A 26 -6.19 -16.69 -32.39
CA LEU A 26 -4.79 -16.84 -32.81
C LEU A 26 -4.58 -16.02 -34.09
N ARG A 27 -3.72 -15.00 -34.04
CA ARG A 27 -3.15 -14.38 -35.24
C ARG A 27 -1.63 -14.37 -35.16
N GLY A 28 -1.02 -15.14 -36.07
CA GLY A 28 0.11 -14.70 -36.89
C GLY A 28 1.51 -14.76 -36.28
N LEU A 29 2.18 -15.91 -36.49
CA LEU A 29 3.64 -15.96 -36.62
C LEU A 29 4.04 -15.42 -38.00
N LEU A 30 5.02 -14.50 -38.03
CA LEU A 30 6.18 -14.40 -38.93
C LEU A 30 6.60 -12.92 -39.11
N GLY A 31 7.74 -12.53 -38.50
CA GLY A 31 8.34 -11.22 -38.74
C GLY A 31 9.47 -10.85 -37.75
N SER A 32 10.70 -11.25 -38.10
CA SER A 32 12.01 -10.73 -37.65
C SER A 32 12.28 -10.60 -36.14
N ASP A 33 12.85 -11.67 -35.56
CA ASP A 33 13.56 -11.65 -34.29
C ASP A 33 14.88 -10.89 -34.39
N THR A 34 14.85 -9.61 -34.04
CA THR A 34 15.96 -8.94 -33.36
C THR A 34 15.38 -7.97 -32.34
N HIS A 35 14.75 -8.52 -31.31
CA HIS A 35 14.63 -7.82 -30.04
C HIS A 35 15.68 -8.38 -29.10
N ALA A 36 16.62 -7.53 -28.71
CA ALA A 36 17.53 -7.78 -27.62
C ALA A 36 16.71 -8.22 -26.40
N GLN A 37 16.81 -9.50 -26.03
CA GLN A 37 16.35 -9.99 -24.75
C GLN A 37 17.24 -9.39 -23.66
N GLY A 38 16.92 -8.17 -23.24
CA GLY A 38 17.14 -7.79 -21.86
C GLY A 38 16.11 -8.57 -21.06
N THR A 39 16.52 -9.60 -20.32
CA THR A 39 15.67 -10.16 -19.27
C THR A 39 15.33 -9.00 -18.33
N GLU A 40 14.11 -8.48 -18.37
CA GLU A 40 13.60 -7.66 -17.27
C GLU A 40 13.83 -8.47 -16.00
N ALA A 41 14.57 -7.90 -15.05
CA ALA A 41 14.78 -8.56 -13.77
C ALA A 41 13.38 -8.79 -13.16
N GLU A 42 13.10 -10.05 -12.80
CA GLU A 42 11.81 -10.45 -12.25
C GLU A 42 11.47 -9.60 -11.01
N ASP A 43 10.24 -9.09 -10.91
CA ASP A 43 9.83 -8.27 -9.77
C ASP A 43 9.94 -9.11 -8.48
N PRO A 44 10.80 -8.72 -7.51
CA PRO A 44 11.04 -9.52 -6.32
C PRO A 44 9.78 -9.71 -5.45
N PHE A 45 8.76 -8.85 -5.58
CA PHE A 45 7.50 -8.99 -4.85
C PHE A 45 6.57 -10.06 -5.42
N THR A 46 6.73 -10.43 -6.70
CA THR A 46 5.93 -11.49 -7.35
C THR A 46 6.71 -12.77 -7.57
N ALA A 47 8.03 -12.66 -7.83
CA ALA A 47 8.91 -13.78 -8.12
C ALA A 47 9.12 -14.73 -6.93
N ARG A 48 9.04 -14.19 -5.71
CA ARG A 48 9.34 -14.95 -4.48
C ARG A 48 8.46 -14.53 -3.31
N ALA A 49 7.64 -15.47 -2.85
CA ALA A 49 6.72 -15.26 -1.73
C ALA A 49 7.42 -15.13 -0.37
N VAL A 50 8.61 -15.75 -0.18
CA VAL A 50 9.39 -15.65 1.07
C VAL A 50 10.86 -15.42 0.77
N TRP A 51 11.35 -14.23 1.12
CA TRP A 51 12.73 -13.81 0.89
C TRP A 51 13.65 -14.32 2.01
N PRO A 52 14.77 -14.98 1.71
CA PRO A 52 15.81 -15.21 2.69
C PRO A 52 16.50 -13.86 2.95
N VAL A 53 16.53 -13.43 4.21
CA VAL A 53 17.21 -12.20 4.62
C VAL A 53 18.14 -12.48 5.78
N ALA A 54 19.42 -12.15 5.63
CA ALA A 54 20.38 -12.14 6.73
C ALA A 54 20.95 -10.73 6.90
N ILE A 55 20.92 -10.23 8.14
CA ILE A 55 21.45 -8.94 8.53
C ILE A 55 22.68 -9.18 9.40
N GLU A 56 23.80 -8.60 9.02
CA GLU A 56 25.05 -8.67 9.77
C GLU A 56 25.40 -7.28 10.32
N LEU A 57 25.48 -7.20 11.64
CA LEU A 57 25.84 -5.99 12.39
C LEU A 57 27.07 -6.25 13.26
N SER A 58 27.99 -5.29 13.28
CA SER A 58 29.07 -5.29 14.26
C SER A 58 28.53 -5.16 15.69
N ALA A 59 29.27 -5.67 16.68
CA ALA A 59 28.90 -5.54 18.10
C ALA A 59 28.67 -4.07 18.52
N ARG A 60 29.48 -3.15 17.97
CA ARG A 60 29.31 -1.70 18.19
C ARG A 60 27.96 -1.21 17.68
N ASN A 61 27.55 -1.62 16.48
CA ASN A 61 26.30 -1.17 15.87
C ASN A 61 25.07 -1.77 16.59
N VAL A 62 25.19 -3.00 17.11
CA VAL A 62 24.17 -3.59 17.98
C VAL A 62 24.00 -2.73 19.25
N GLU A 63 25.10 -2.33 19.90
CA GLU A 63 25.05 -1.46 21.07
C GLU A 63 24.44 -0.08 20.74
N THR A 64 24.81 0.51 19.60
CA THR A 64 24.20 1.76 19.14
C THR A 64 22.69 1.63 18.97
N LEU A 65 22.20 0.56 18.35
CA LEU A 65 20.75 0.35 18.20
C LEU A 65 20.04 0.04 19.54
N ARG A 66 20.77 -0.44 20.55
CA ARG A 66 20.25 -0.62 21.91
C ARG A 66 20.08 0.73 22.60
N SER A 67 21.04 1.65 22.43
CA SER A 67 21.00 2.98 23.05
C SER A 67 20.14 4.00 22.28
N ASP A 68 20.15 3.94 20.95
CA ASP A 68 19.41 4.82 20.06
C ASP A 68 18.85 4.00 18.90
N ALA A 69 17.66 3.45 19.12
CA ALA A 69 16.97 2.56 18.19
C ALA A 69 16.65 3.22 16.83
N LYS A 70 16.54 4.55 16.77
CA LYS A 70 16.18 5.29 15.55
C LYS A 70 17.42 5.76 14.78
N GLN A 71 18.62 5.65 15.35
CA GLN A 71 19.87 5.93 14.66
C GLN A 71 20.15 4.90 13.56
N TYR A 72 20.49 5.37 12.36
CA TYR A 72 20.95 4.48 11.29
C TYR A 72 22.39 4.03 11.54
N VAL A 73 22.61 2.72 11.48
CA VAL A 73 23.93 2.08 11.54
C VAL A 73 24.22 1.31 10.25
N PRO A 74 25.49 1.15 9.84
CA PRO A 74 25.83 0.35 8.67
C PRO A 74 25.73 -1.16 8.99
N ALA A 75 25.28 -1.92 8.01
CA ALA A 75 25.12 -3.37 8.05
C ALA A 75 25.53 -4.01 6.71
N THR A 76 25.86 -5.29 6.72
CA THR A 76 25.84 -6.12 5.52
C THR A 76 24.51 -6.85 5.47
N VAL A 77 23.77 -6.70 4.38
CA VAL A 77 22.47 -7.34 4.20
C VAL A 77 22.52 -8.30 3.03
N HIS A 78 22.26 -9.57 3.31
CA HIS A 78 21.97 -10.57 2.30
C HIS A 78 20.47 -10.58 2.11
N ALA A 79 19.99 -10.20 0.93
CA ALA A 79 18.58 -10.22 0.60
C ALA A 79 18.40 -10.76 -0.81
N LEU A 80 17.47 -11.70 -0.97
CA LEU A 80 17.31 -12.45 -2.22
C LEU A 80 18.64 -13.15 -2.57
N ASP A 81 19.16 -12.92 -3.78
CA ASP A 81 20.43 -13.47 -4.27
C ASP A 81 21.50 -12.36 -4.40
N ARG A 82 21.47 -11.38 -3.50
CA ARG A 82 22.38 -10.22 -3.48
C ARG A 82 22.95 -9.97 -2.09
N VAL A 83 24.18 -9.45 -2.06
CA VAL A 83 24.85 -8.97 -0.84
C VAL A 83 25.01 -7.46 -0.95
N ALA A 84 24.46 -6.73 0.01
CA ALA A 84 24.49 -5.28 0.07
C ALA A 84 25.27 -4.83 1.31
N GLU A 85 26.56 -4.55 1.11
CA GLU A 85 27.43 -3.95 2.11
C GLU A 85 27.05 -2.48 2.36
N ASN A 86 27.34 -1.98 3.56
CA ASN A 86 27.08 -0.60 3.96
C ASN A 86 25.60 -0.18 3.82
N THR A 87 24.69 -1.14 3.99
CA THR A 87 23.25 -0.88 4.05
C THR A 87 22.92 -0.16 5.34
N ALA A 88 22.15 0.92 5.30
CA ALA A 88 21.74 1.63 6.50
C ALA A 88 20.54 0.94 7.14
N ILE A 89 20.67 0.51 8.39
CA ILE A 89 19.60 -0.10 9.18
C ILE A 89 19.31 0.73 10.42
N LYS A 90 18.02 0.89 10.74
CA LYS A 90 17.55 1.34 12.06
C LYS A 90 16.36 0.49 12.51
N LEU A 91 16.06 0.51 13.80
CA LEU A 91 14.81 -0.06 14.29
C LEU A 91 13.64 0.89 14.01
N LYS A 92 12.44 0.33 13.90
CA LYS A 92 11.19 1.09 13.74
C LYS A 92 10.07 0.53 14.61
N GLY A 93 8.99 1.29 14.67
CA GLY A 93 7.81 1.01 15.48
C GLY A 93 7.54 2.12 16.49
N HIS A 94 6.27 2.26 16.84
CA HIS A 94 5.78 3.02 18.00
C HIS A 94 5.06 2.03 18.92
N GLY A 95 3.82 1.65 18.61
CA GLY A 95 3.09 0.62 19.36
C GLY A 95 3.67 -0.80 19.20
N SER A 96 4.22 -1.13 18.02
CA SER A 96 4.82 -2.44 17.71
C SER A 96 6.34 -2.51 17.95
N PHE A 97 6.91 -1.49 18.59
CA PHE A 97 8.36 -1.42 18.83
C PHE A 97 8.80 -2.59 19.72
N GLN A 98 9.90 -3.22 19.34
CA GLN A 98 10.61 -4.20 20.16
C GLN A 98 12.12 -3.88 20.09
N PRO A 99 12.87 -4.09 21.19
CA PRO A 99 14.31 -3.83 21.24
C PRO A 99 15.09 -4.79 20.32
N ILE A 100 16.35 -4.42 20.01
CA ILE A 100 17.22 -5.22 19.13
C ILE A 100 17.36 -6.67 19.59
N ASP A 101 17.27 -6.94 20.90
CA ASP A 101 17.43 -8.25 21.53
C ASP A 101 16.16 -9.13 21.50
N GLU A 102 15.04 -8.62 20.96
CA GLU A 102 13.78 -9.36 20.77
C GLU A 102 13.53 -9.60 19.27
N LYS A 103 12.31 -9.37 18.76
CA LYS A 103 11.94 -9.42 17.34
C LYS A 103 11.60 -8.00 16.85
N PRO A 104 12.61 -7.12 16.68
CA PRO A 104 12.39 -5.74 16.27
C PRO A 104 11.91 -5.66 14.81
N SER A 105 11.20 -4.58 14.47
CA SER A 105 10.99 -4.20 13.07
C SER A 105 12.18 -3.36 12.58
N PHE A 106 12.55 -3.49 11.30
CA PHE A 106 13.67 -2.76 10.70
C PHE A 106 13.23 -1.86 9.56
N THR A 107 13.84 -0.69 9.46
CA THR A 107 13.95 0.02 8.17
C THR A 107 15.31 -0.31 7.58
N VAL A 108 15.32 -0.84 6.35
CA VAL A 108 16.52 -1.22 5.61
C VAL A 108 16.62 -0.30 4.39
N ASN A 109 17.60 0.59 4.39
CA ASN A 109 17.81 1.54 3.31
C ASN A 109 19.15 1.23 2.63
N PHE A 110 19.06 0.64 1.43
CA PHE A 110 20.20 0.19 0.65
C PHE A 110 21.02 1.36 0.09
N THR A 111 20.37 2.50 -0.18
CA THR A 111 21.00 3.62 -0.89
C THR A 111 21.41 4.80 0.00
N LYS A 112 21.06 4.80 1.30
CA LYS A 112 21.40 5.90 2.21
C LYS A 112 22.91 6.16 2.33
N TYR A 113 23.71 5.10 2.39
CA TYR A 113 25.18 5.19 2.43
C TYR A 113 25.87 4.73 1.13
N ALA A 114 25.08 4.23 0.17
CA ALA A 114 25.54 3.80 -1.15
C ALA A 114 24.51 4.18 -2.23
N PRO A 115 24.38 5.48 -2.59
CA PRO A 115 23.28 6.01 -3.41
C PRO A 115 23.01 5.26 -4.72
N ASP A 116 24.06 4.77 -5.38
CA ASP A 116 23.99 4.13 -6.69
C ASP A 116 23.88 2.60 -6.64
N ARG A 117 23.60 2.01 -5.47
CA ARG A 117 23.57 0.55 -5.25
C ARG A 117 22.24 0.04 -4.70
N PRO A 118 21.11 0.19 -5.42
CA PRO A 118 19.86 -0.46 -5.03
C PRO A 118 19.95 -1.98 -5.11
N VAL A 119 19.10 -2.68 -4.36
CA VAL A 119 19.00 -4.15 -4.40
C VAL A 119 17.74 -4.55 -5.14
N ALA A 120 17.88 -5.26 -6.27
CA ALA A 120 16.75 -5.66 -7.12
C ALA A 120 15.83 -4.48 -7.51
N GLY A 121 16.43 -3.30 -7.78
CA GLY A 121 15.70 -2.06 -8.10
C GLY A 121 15.10 -1.35 -6.89
N LEU A 122 15.24 -1.88 -5.68
CA LEU A 122 14.68 -1.32 -4.44
C LEU A 122 15.72 -0.47 -3.72
N THR A 123 15.31 0.72 -3.30
CA THR A 123 16.15 1.64 -2.52
C THR A 123 15.95 1.45 -1.02
N LYS A 124 14.73 1.15 -0.59
CA LYS A 124 14.33 1.00 0.81
C LYS A 124 13.26 -0.08 0.94
N ILE A 125 13.35 -0.88 1.99
CA ILE A 125 12.29 -1.80 2.43
C ILE A 125 12.10 -1.68 3.94
N HIS A 126 10.96 -2.17 4.42
CA HIS A 126 10.69 -2.37 5.84
C HIS A 126 10.50 -3.85 6.11
N LEU A 127 11.09 -4.33 7.20
CA LEU A 127 10.86 -5.66 7.75
C LEU A 127 10.00 -5.49 9.00
N ASN A 128 8.69 -5.67 8.87
CA ASN A 128 7.73 -5.54 9.95
C ASN A 128 7.63 -6.86 10.74
N ASN A 129 7.74 -6.78 12.07
CA ASN A 129 7.73 -7.93 12.97
C ASN A 129 6.34 -8.58 13.14
N SER A 130 5.29 -7.93 12.64
CA SER A 130 3.89 -8.36 12.72
C SER A 130 3.38 -8.51 14.16
N ALA A 131 3.83 -7.66 15.08
CA ALA A 131 3.49 -7.78 16.51
C ALA A 131 1.97 -7.75 16.81
N HIS A 132 1.17 -7.06 16.00
CA HIS A 132 -0.30 -6.97 16.15
C HIS A 132 -1.09 -7.80 15.13
N ASP A 133 -0.40 -8.47 14.20
CA ASP A 133 -1.02 -9.39 13.24
C ASP A 133 -0.36 -10.77 13.33
N PRO A 134 -0.94 -11.70 14.13
CA PRO A 134 -0.40 -13.05 14.25
C PRO A 134 -0.54 -13.86 12.95
N SER A 135 -1.33 -13.41 11.97
CA SER A 135 -1.47 -14.09 10.68
C SER A 135 -0.34 -13.77 9.71
N TYR A 136 0.33 -12.61 9.86
CA TYR A 136 1.26 -12.03 8.90
C TYR A 136 0.63 -11.69 7.54
N LEU A 137 -0.69 -11.82 7.36
CA LEU A 137 -1.35 -11.73 6.06
C LEU A 137 -2.15 -10.45 5.87
N ARG A 138 -2.51 -9.74 6.93
CA ARG A 138 -3.46 -8.61 6.85
C ARG A 138 -2.95 -7.49 5.96
N GLU A 139 -1.70 -7.07 6.16
CA GLU A 139 -1.10 -5.98 5.39
C GLU A 139 -0.95 -6.36 3.91
N GLN A 140 -0.66 -7.64 3.60
CA GLN A 140 -0.60 -8.13 2.22
C GLN A 140 -1.97 -8.12 1.55
N ILE A 141 -2.98 -8.74 2.17
CA ILE A 141 -4.33 -8.81 1.61
C ILE A 141 -4.91 -7.40 1.42
N ALA A 142 -4.75 -6.53 2.41
CA ALA A 142 -5.20 -5.14 2.31
C ALA A 142 -4.52 -4.41 1.14
N THR A 143 -3.20 -4.55 0.99
CA THR A 143 -2.45 -3.96 -0.12
C THR A 143 -2.99 -4.41 -1.47
N GLU A 144 -3.19 -5.72 -1.67
CA GLU A 144 -3.72 -6.26 -2.92
C GLU A 144 -5.13 -5.72 -3.22
N LEU A 145 -5.98 -5.57 -2.20
CA LEU A 145 -7.32 -5.01 -2.37
C LEU A 145 -7.30 -3.51 -2.72
N PHE A 146 -6.42 -2.71 -2.10
CA PHE A 146 -6.24 -1.30 -2.49
C PHE A 146 -5.72 -1.18 -3.93
N LEU A 147 -4.75 -2.00 -4.32
CA LEU A 147 -4.23 -2.03 -5.69
C LEU A 147 -5.31 -2.42 -6.69
N ALA A 148 -6.13 -3.43 -6.38
CA ALA A 148 -7.27 -3.83 -7.21
C ALA A 148 -8.33 -2.72 -7.34
N ALA A 149 -8.51 -1.91 -6.29
CA ALA A 149 -9.33 -0.69 -6.32
C ALA A 149 -8.64 0.51 -7.00
N GLY A 150 -7.46 0.35 -7.60
CA GLY A 150 -6.75 1.43 -8.29
C GLY A 150 -6.26 2.55 -7.36
N VAL A 151 -5.98 2.20 -6.10
CA VAL A 151 -5.33 3.07 -5.12
C VAL A 151 -3.88 2.59 -4.96
N PRO A 152 -2.87 3.42 -5.24
CA PRO A 152 -1.47 3.06 -5.08
C PRO A 152 -1.17 2.70 -3.62
N ALA A 153 -0.58 1.52 -3.42
CA ALA A 153 -0.15 1.03 -2.12
C ALA A 153 1.26 0.40 -2.24
N PRO A 154 2.10 0.49 -1.19
CA PRO A 154 3.42 -0.16 -1.18
C PRO A 154 3.25 -1.68 -1.27
N ARG A 155 4.02 -2.35 -2.13
CA ARG A 155 3.94 -3.81 -2.29
C ARG A 155 4.34 -4.52 -1.00
N VAL A 156 3.77 -5.70 -0.79
CA VAL A 156 3.98 -6.50 0.42
C VAL A 156 4.23 -7.96 0.07
N THR A 157 5.21 -8.57 0.74
CA THR A 157 5.53 -10.00 0.68
C THR A 157 6.09 -10.44 2.04
N HIS A 158 6.75 -11.58 2.14
CA HIS A 158 7.33 -12.07 3.40
C HIS A 158 8.83 -12.32 3.30
N ALA A 159 9.47 -12.36 4.46
CA ALA A 159 10.87 -12.76 4.59
C ALA A 159 11.08 -13.70 5.78
N TRP A 160 12.05 -14.60 5.64
CA TRP A 160 12.64 -15.31 6.76
C TRP A 160 13.94 -14.61 7.16
N VAL A 161 13.99 -14.03 8.35
CA VAL A 161 15.04 -13.10 8.77
C VAL A 161 15.96 -13.74 9.81
N ARG A 162 17.27 -13.57 9.59
CA ARG A 162 18.35 -13.84 10.56
C ARG A 162 19.09 -12.54 10.86
N LEU A 163 19.44 -12.32 12.11
CA LEU A 163 20.29 -11.21 12.58
C LEU A 163 21.53 -11.79 13.26
N ASN A 164 22.71 -11.58 12.67
CA ASN A 164 23.94 -12.25 13.06
C ASN A 164 23.69 -13.77 13.20
N ASP A 165 24.00 -14.38 14.34
CA ASP A 165 23.78 -15.81 14.59
C ASP A 165 22.36 -16.17 15.07
N ARG A 166 21.47 -15.17 15.20
CA ARG A 166 20.12 -15.35 15.76
C ARG A 166 19.05 -15.38 14.68
N THR A 167 18.28 -16.45 14.63
CA THR A 167 17.09 -16.54 13.76
C THR A 167 15.94 -15.74 14.38
N LEU A 168 15.43 -14.74 13.67
CA LEU A 168 14.27 -13.94 14.10
C LEU A 168 12.94 -14.49 13.57
N GLY A 169 12.99 -15.26 12.47
CA GLY A 169 11.83 -15.95 11.89
C GLY A 169 11.12 -15.15 10.81
N LEU A 170 9.81 -15.35 10.67
CA LEU A 170 8.98 -14.73 9.62
C LEU A 170 8.77 -13.23 9.86
N TYR A 171 8.83 -12.44 8.80
CA TYR A 171 8.57 -11.00 8.76
C TYR A 171 7.67 -10.66 7.57
N VAL A 172 6.93 -9.55 7.69
CA VAL A 172 6.26 -8.91 6.55
C VAL A 172 7.26 -7.93 5.92
N VAL A 173 7.55 -8.12 4.63
CA VAL A 173 8.37 -7.20 3.83
C VAL A 173 7.45 -6.19 3.19
N LYS A 174 7.66 -4.91 3.46
CA LYS A 174 6.94 -3.81 2.84
C LYS A 174 7.89 -2.96 2.00
N GLU A 175 7.49 -2.66 0.77
CA GLU A 175 8.20 -1.72 -0.09
C GLU A 175 8.34 -0.35 0.60
N GLY A 176 9.52 0.27 0.51
CA GLY A 176 9.70 1.62 0.97
C GLY A 176 8.97 2.61 0.07
N CYS A 177 8.24 3.54 0.68
CA CYS A 177 7.71 4.71 -0.02
C CYS A 177 8.88 5.64 -0.41
N THR A 178 9.33 5.51 -1.65
CA THR A 178 10.50 6.18 -2.24
C THR A 178 10.18 6.59 -3.68
N ARG A 179 11.14 7.23 -4.36
CA ARG A 179 10.98 7.63 -5.76
C ARG A 179 10.70 6.45 -6.70
N ASP A 180 11.30 5.28 -6.45
CA ASP A 180 11.01 4.07 -7.22
C ASP A 180 9.55 3.61 -7.04
N PHE A 181 9.02 3.60 -5.81
CA PHE A 181 7.59 3.35 -5.58
C PHE A 181 6.70 4.33 -6.36
N VAL A 182 6.96 5.64 -6.27
CA VAL A 182 6.14 6.67 -6.94
C VAL A 182 6.13 6.47 -8.45
N ARG A 183 7.29 6.20 -9.06
CA ARG A 183 7.40 6.00 -10.52
C ARG A 183 6.65 4.77 -11.05
N ARG A 184 6.24 3.82 -10.19
CA ARG A 184 5.39 2.70 -10.61
C ARG A 184 3.93 3.09 -10.81
N HIS A 185 3.49 4.17 -10.18
CA HIS A 185 2.07 4.55 -10.12
C HIS A 185 1.75 5.89 -10.78
N PHE A 186 2.75 6.75 -10.93
CA PHE A 186 2.58 8.11 -11.43
C PHE A 186 3.53 8.40 -12.60
N ALA A 187 3.09 9.27 -13.50
CA ALA A 187 3.88 9.67 -14.67
C ALA A 187 5.16 10.44 -14.29
N SER A 188 5.15 11.11 -13.15
CA SER A 188 6.32 11.79 -12.58
C SER A 188 6.67 11.22 -11.21
N GLY A 189 7.96 11.00 -10.96
CA GLY A 189 8.53 10.69 -9.64
C GLY A 189 9.10 11.90 -8.91
N GLU A 190 8.83 13.10 -9.41
CA GLU A 190 9.39 14.37 -8.93
C GLU A 190 8.37 15.17 -8.10
N GLY A 191 7.35 14.51 -7.55
CA GLY A 191 6.43 15.14 -6.61
C GLY A 191 6.92 15.08 -5.16
N ASN A 192 6.20 15.77 -4.27
CA ASN A 192 6.44 15.68 -2.83
C ASN A 192 5.69 14.50 -2.23
N LEU A 193 6.36 13.70 -1.41
CA LEU A 193 5.75 12.61 -0.63
C LEU A 193 5.88 12.92 0.86
N TYR A 194 4.76 12.90 1.55
CA TYR A 194 4.67 13.23 2.97
C TYR A 194 4.23 12.03 3.80
N ASP A 195 4.70 11.97 5.04
CA ASP A 195 4.37 10.97 6.06
C ASP A 195 3.84 11.67 7.32
N ASP A 196 2.91 11.02 8.01
CA ASP A 196 2.15 11.57 9.14
C ASP A 196 2.77 11.27 10.51
N ASP A 197 4.11 11.08 10.60
CA ASP A 197 4.91 10.46 11.70
C ASP A 197 4.46 10.76 13.16
N ALA A 198 3.71 11.84 13.39
CA ALA A 198 3.22 12.32 14.68
C ALA A 198 1.69 12.20 14.94
N GLY A 199 0.90 11.60 14.03
CA GLY A 199 -0.55 11.38 14.24
C GLY A 199 -1.38 12.67 14.15
N HIS A 200 -1.32 13.33 12.99
CA HIS A 200 -2.09 14.53 12.70
C HIS A 200 -2.48 14.61 11.22
N ASP A 201 -3.40 15.52 10.89
CA ASP A 201 -3.89 15.70 9.52
C ASP A 201 -3.00 16.64 8.67
N ILE A 202 -3.37 16.80 7.40
CA ILE A 202 -2.67 17.61 6.39
C ILE A 202 -2.63 19.12 6.67
N ASP A 203 -3.36 19.58 7.69
CA ASP A 203 -3.40 20.99 8.07
C ASP A 203 -2.31 21.36 9.08
N GLN A 204 -1.47 20.40 9.44
CA GLN A 204 -0.27 20.53 10.22
C GLN A 204 0.94 20.10 9.38
N ARG A 205 2.14 20.51 9.80
CA ARG A 205 3.37 20.23 9.06
C ARG A 205 3.67 18.74 9.09
N MET A 206 3.73 18.11 7.91
CA MET A 206 4.07 16.70 7.76
C MET A 206 5.55 16.49 7.48
N ASP A 207 6.09 15.30 7.74
CA ASP A 207 7.45 14.97 7.37
C ASP A 207 7.54 14.68 5.88
N ARG A 208 8.53 15.25 5.20
CA ARG A 208 8.71 15.10 3.76
C ARG A 208 9.72 14.00 3.44
N ASP A 209 9.21 12.85 3.05
CA ASP A 209 9.97 11.65 2.69
C ASP A 209 10.60 11.74 1.28
N LEU A 210 9.96 12.46 0.36
CA LEU A 210 10.49 12.76 -0.98
C LEU A 210 10.26 14.23 -1.31
N ALA A 211 11.29 14.90 -1.79
CA ALA A 211 11.22 16.28 -2.27
C ALA A 211 11.19 16.31 -3.81
N GLY A 212 10.18 16.99 -4.35
CA GLY A 212 10.04 17.28 -5.77
C GLY A 212 10.72 18.58 -6.20
N GLU A 213 10.61 19.63 -5.40
CA GLU A 213 11.19 20.94 -5.64
C GLU A 213 12.02 21.45 -4.44
N PRO A 214 12.95 22.41 -4.67
CA PRO A 214 13.65 23.11 -3.59
C PRO A 214 12.69 23.93 -2.72
N GLY A 215 12.82 23.86 -1.40
CA GLY A 215 11.88 24.46 -0.44
C GLY A 215 10.93 23.42 0.16
N ASP A 216 10.28 23.72 1.28
CA ASP A 216 9.36 22.81 2.00
C ASP A 216 8.29 23.59 2.77
N ASP A 217 7.62 24.49 2.05
CA ASP A 217 6.51 25.29 2.60
C ASP A 217 5.19 24.52 2.65
N GLN A 218 5.11 23.37 1.96
CA GLN A 218 3.94 22.48 1.89
C GLN A 218 2.68 23.23 1.40
N ALA A 219 2.87 24.17 0.48
CA ALA A 219 1.80 25.03 -0.04
C ALA A 219 0.64 24.23 -0.64
N GLU A 220 0.90 23.08 -1.24
CA GLU A 220 -0.12 22.16 -1.78
C GLU A 220 -1.00 21.54 -0.69
N LEU A 221 -0.43 21.17 0.47
CA LEU A 221 -1.19 20.67 1.61
C LEU A 221 -2.03 21.80 2.21
N GLN A 222 -1.45 23.00 2.33
CA GLN A 222 -2.17 24.19 2.78
C GLN A 222 -3.33 24.55 1.86
N ARG A 223 -3.18 24.43 0.53
CA ARG A 223 -4.27 24.64 -0.43
C ARG A 223 -5.41 23.65 -0.23
N LEU A 224 -5.10 22.36 -0.06
CA LEU A 224 -6.11 21.33 0.21
C LEU A 224 -6.79 21.55 1.57
N ALA A 225 -6.04 21.85 2.63
CA ALA A 225 -6.58 22.17 3.95
C ALA A 225 -7.43 23.46 3.95
N ALA A 226 -7.12 24.43 3.09
CA ALA A 226 -7.97 25.60 2.90
C ALA A 226 -9.25 25.27 2.13
N ALA A 227 -9.20 24.33 1.18
CA ALA A 227 -10.37 23.85 0.46
C ALA A 227 -11.39 23.21 1.41
N THR A 228 -10.94 22.38 2.37
CA THR A 228 -11.82 21.72 3.35
C THR A 228 -12.56 22.70 4.28
N ARG A 229 -12.03 23.93 4.44
CA ARG A 229 -12.59 24.97 5.33
C ARG A 229 -13.47 25.99 4.61
N GLU A 230 -13.68 25.86 3.30
CA GLU A 230 -14.56 26.77 2.55
C GLU A 230 -16.01 26.63 3.05
N PRO A 231 -16.67 27.71 3.53
CA PRO A 231 -18.00 27.61 4.14
C PRO A 231 -19.13 27.28 3.13
N ASP A 232 -19.01 27.73 1.89
CA ASP A 232 -19.98 27.42 0.83
C ASP A 232 -19.71 26.01 0.28
N LEU A 233 -20.70 25.12 0.35
CA LEU A 233 -20.49 23.69 0.02
C LEU A 233 -20.23 23.45 -1.47
N ASP A 234 -20.85 24.22 -2.35
CA ASP A 234 -20.65 24.09 -3.80
C ASP A 234 -19.23 24.56 -4.16
N ARG A 235 -18.79 25.67 -3.58
CA ARG A 235 -17.43 26.19 -3.73
C ARG A 235 -16.38 25.30 -3.07
N ARG A 236 -16.70 24.69 -1.93
CA ARG A 236 -15.87 23.70 -1.26
C ARG A 236 -15.63 22.51 -2.18
N TRP A 237 -16.68 21.98 -2.78
CA TRP A 237 -16.58 20.87 -3.72
C TRP A 237 -15.68 21.22 -4.91
N GLN A 238 -15.88 22.39 -5.52
CA GLN A 238 -15.03 22.88 -6.62
C GLN A 238 -13.55 22.98 -6.22
N ARG A 239 -13.25 23.48 -5.01
CA ARG A 239 -11.88 23.61 -4.49
C ARG A 239 -11.25 22.26 -4.17
N LEU A 240 -12.01 21.32 -3.60
CA LEU A 240 -11.57 19.95 -3.41
C LEU A 240 -11.24 19.29 -4.75
N GLN A 241 -12.11 19.45 -5.75
CA GLN A 241 -11.87 18.98 -7.11
C GLN A 241 -10.69 19.65 -7.80
N ALA A 242 -10.23 20.83 -7.36
CA ALA A 242 -9.04 21.48 -7.90
C ALA A 242 -7.73 21.01 -7.26
N THR A 243 -7.79 20.47 -6.03
CA THR A 243 -6.60 20.19 -5.20
C THR A 243 -6.40 18.71 -4.88
N LEU A 244 -7.44 17.89 -5.03
CA LEU A 244 -7.45 16.47 -4.68
C LEU A 244 -7.74 15.61 -5.92
N ASP A 245 -7.11 14.43 -6.01
CA ASP A 245 -7.59 13.37 -6.90
C ASP A 245 -8.82 12.70 -6.27
N VAL A 246 -9.98 13.34 -6.48
CA VAL A 246 -11.26 12.93 -5.91
C VAL A 246 -11.60 11.47 -6.24
N PRO A 247 -11.56 11.01 -7.52
CA PRO A 247 -11.92 9.63 -7.83
C PRO A 247 -11.08 8.59 -7.08
N ARG A 248 -9.77 8.82 -6.93
CA ARG A 248 -8.90 7.90 -6.17
C ARG A 248 -9.14 8.03 -4.67
N PHE A 249 -9.35 9.23 -4.17
CA PHE A 249 -9.63 9.47 -2.76
C PHE A 249 -10.93 8.78 -2.31
N LEU A 250 -11.98 8.80 -3.12
CA LEU A 250 -13.24 8.10 -2.82
C LEU A 250 -13.04 6.57 -2.72
N ARG A 251 -12.21 5.99 -3.60
CA ARG A 251 -11.84 4.56 -3.53
C ARG A 251 -10.97 4.26 -2.30
N PHE A 252 -10.06 5.17 -1.97
CA PHE A 252 -9.27 5.08 -0.73
C PHE A 252 -10.17 5.03 0.51
N MET A 253 -11.13 5.96 0.63
CA MET A 253 -12.09 5.98 1.74
C MET A 253 -12.92 4.69 1.79
N ALA A 254 -13.48 4.26 0.64
CA ALA A 254 -14.30 3.05 0.59
C ALA A 254 -13.50 1.83 1.06
N MET A 255 -12.26 1.69 0.61
CA MET A 255 -11.39 0.59 1.01
C MET A 255 -11.02 0.64 2.51
N GLU A 256 -10.68 1.80 3.08
CA GLU A 256 -10.42 1.88 4.53
C GLU A 256 -11.62 1.41 5.35
N LEU A 257 -12.83 1.79 4.95
CA LEU A 257 -14.05 1.42 5.65
C LEU A 257 -14.40 -0.06 5.45
N MET A 258 -14.31 -0.58 4.23
CA MET A 258 -14.58 -1.99 3.92
C MET A 258 -13.61 -2.94 4.61
N LEU A 259 -12.36 -2.52 4.77
CA LEU A 259 -11.32 -3.29 5.46
C LEU A 259 -11.37 -3.11 6.98
N GLY A 260 -12.23 -2.23 7.51
CA GLY A 260 -12.27 -1.93 8.94
C GLY A 260 -10.94 -1.36 9.45
N HIS A 261 -10.29 -0.51 8.65
CA HIS A 261 -9.02 0.14 8.98
C HIS A 261 -9.23 1.26 10.02
N TRP A 262 -9.52 0.85 11.25
CA TRP A 262 -9.96 1.76 12.32
C TRP A 262 -8.93 2.82 12.72
N ASP A 263 -7.64 2.49 12.62
CA ASP A 263 -6.52 3.40 12.89
C ASP A 263 -5.98 4.04 11.60
N GLY A 264 -6.82 4.10 10.56
CA GLY A 264 -6.49 4.67 9.25
C GLY A 264 -6.81 6.15 9.17
N TYR A 265 -6.65 6.76 8.00
CA TYR A 265 -6.90 8.18 7.83
C TYR A 265 -8.35 8.55 8.15
N CYS A 266 -9.30 7.81 7.57
CA CYS A 266 -10.73 8.15 7.69
C CYS A 266 -11.22 8.14 9.13
N LEU A 267 -10.75 7.21 9.97
CA LEU A 267 -11.29 6.96 11.31
C LEU A 267 -10.35 7.36 12.45
N GLY A 268 -9.03 7.29 12.23
CA GLY A 268 -8.00 7.51 13.24
C GLY A 268 -7.02 8.65 12.95
N GLN A 269 -7.08 9.28 11.77
CA GLN A 269 -6.10 10.30 11.32
C GLN A 269 -4.64 9.82 11.41
N ASN A 270 -4.42 8.56 11.08
CA ASN A 270 -3.14 7.88 11.22
C ASN A 270 -2.92 6.92 10.05
N ASN A 271 -1.70 6.39 9.92
CA ASN A 271 -1.35 5.36 8.95
C ASN A 271 -1.65 5.74 7.50
N PHE A 272 -1.36 6.99 7.12
CA PHE A 272 -1.51 7.44 5.74
C PHE A 272 -0.33 8.26 5.27
N ARG A 273 -0.17 8.32 3.95
CA ARG A 273 0.79 9.19 3.28
C ARG A 273 0.06 10.01 2.25
N VAL A 274 0.61 11.17 1.91
CA VAL A 274 0.09 12.00 0.83
C VAL A 274 1.18 12.30 -0.18
N TYR A 275 0.85 12.11 -1.46
CA TYR A 275 1.70 12.43 -2.59
C TYR A 275 1.11 13.60 -3.35
N HIS A 276 1.91 14.60 -3.66
CA HIS A 276 1.56 15.63 -4.64
C HIS A 276 2.01 15.15 -6.02
N ASP A 277 1.06 14.88 -6.91
CA ASP A 277 1.36 14.58 -8.31
C ASP A 277 1.56 15.90 -9.07
N PRO A 278 2.80 16.23 -9.50
CA PRO A 278 3.08 17.50 -10.17
C PRO A 278 2.52 17.56 -11.61
N VAL A 279 2.14 16.41 -12.20
CA VAL A 279 1.54 16.39 -13.54
C VAL A 279 0.08 16.80 -13.49
N ALA A 280 -0.66 16.26 -12.52
CA ALA A 280 -2.08 16.57 -12.31
C ALA A 280 -2.31 17.81 -11.43
N ASP A 281 -1.26 18.27 -10.73
CA ASP A 281 -1.28 19.26 -9.64
C ASP A 281 -2.33 18.93 -8.56
N ARG A 282 -2.33 17.66 -8.11
CA ARG A 282 -3.31 17.13 -7.16
C ARG A 282 -2.65 16.30 -6.08
N ILE A 283 -3.26 16.34 -4.89
CA ILE A 283 -2.92 15.47 -3.78
C ILE A 283 -3.58 14.10 -3.96
N VAL A 284 -2.82 13.06 -3.62
CA VAL A 284 -3.23 11.66 -3.63
C VAL A 284 -2.94 11.05 -2.26
N PHE A 285 -3.95 10.45 -1.64
CA PHE A 285 -3.80 9.70 -0.39
C PHE A 285 -3.37 8.26 -0.67
N LEU A 286 -2.48 7.75 0.18
CA LEU A 286 -1.88 6.42 0.09
C LEU A 286 -2.04 5.71 1.44
N PRO A 287 -2.48 4.44 1.48
CA PRO A 287 -2.63 3.71 2.73
C PRO A 287 -1.26 3.29 3.28
N SER A 288 -1.17 3.21 4.59
CA SER A 288 -0.04 2.66 5.34
C SER A 288 -0.54 1.87 6.54
N GLY A 289 0.37 1.27 7.33
CA GLY A 289 0.04 0.63 8.62
C GLY A 289 -1.14 -0.34 8.64
N MET A 290 -1.31 -1.17 7.61
CA MET A 290 -2.50 -2.01 7.46
C MET A 290 -2.40 -3.36 8.19
N ASP A 291 -1.70 -3.45 9.32
CA ASP A 291 -1.60 -4.69 10.12
C ASP A 291 -2.82 -4.90 11.03
N GLN A 292 -3.62 -3.86 11.28
CA GLN A 292 -4.81 -3.91 12.15
C GLN A 292 -6.14 -3.76 11.40
N VAL A 293 -6.22 -4.30 10.18
CA VAL A 293 -7.47 -4.41 9.39
C VAL A 293 -8.24 -5.70 9.70
N PHE A 294 -9.47 -5.80 9.19
CA PHE A 294 -10.43 -6.89 9.36
C PHE A 294 -10.86 -7.14 10.82
N ALA A 295 -10.70 -6.14 11.68
CA ALA A 295 -11.02 -6.25 13.10
C ALA A 295 -12.52 -6.10 13.39
N LYS A 296 -13.26 -5.36 12.55
CA LYS A 296 -14.67 -5.01 12.79
C LYS A 296 -15.52 -5.21 11.53
N ALA A 297 -16.34 -6.27 11.53
CA ALA A 297 -17.18 -6.65 10.39
C ALA A 297 -18.47 -5.82 10.26
N ASP A 298 -18.86 -5.08 11.30
CA ASP A 298 -20.10 -4.31 11.38
C ASP A 298 -19.86 -2.78 11.32
N ALA A 299 -18.72 -2.35 10.78
CA ALA A 299 -18.45 -0.94 10.57
C ALA A 299 -19.49 -0.32 9.60
N PRO A 300 -20.09 0.84 9.94
CA PRO A 300 -21.02 1.49 9.03
C PRO A 300 -20.26 2.05 7.83
N TRP A 301 -20.81 1.89 6.63
CA TRP A 301 -20.21 2.43 5.41
C TRP A 301 -20.18 3.97 5.39
N ARG A 302 -21.11 4.62 6.11
CA ARG A 302 -21.03 6.03 6.51
C ARG A 302 -20.71 6.12 8.00
N ALA A 303 -19.42 6.16 8.33
CA ALA A 303 -18.95 6.43 9.68
C ALA A 303 -18.75 7.94 9.89
N ASP A 304 -18.68 8.35 11.16
CA ASP A 304 -18.21 9.68 11.52
C ASP A 304 -16.71 9.77 11.23
N MET A 305 -16.36 10.47 10.15
CA MET A 305 -14.98 10.56 9.68
C MET A 305 -14.18 11.55 10.54
N SER A 306 -13.04 11.08 11.04
CA SER A 306 -12.05 11.90 11.76
C SER A 306 -11.16 12.68 10.79
N GLY A 307 -10.81 12.08 9.64
CA GLY A 307 -9.99 12.70 8.61
C GLY A 307 -10.62 13.98 8.04
N LEU A 308 -9.87 15.08 8.07
CA LEU A 308 -10.32 16.43 7.67
C LEU A 308 -10.88 16.44 6.24
N VAL A 309 -10.16 15.84 5.30
CA VAL A 309 -10.54 15.78 3.89
C VAL A 309 -11.72 14.81 3.69
N ALA A 310 -11.72 13.67 4.37
CA ALA A 310 -12.80 12.69 4.30
C ALA A 310 -14.13 13.30 4.75
N ARG A 311 -14.13 13.99 5.89
CA ARG A 311 -15.29 14.73 6.40
C ARG A 311 -15.73 15.82 5.42
N ALA A 312 -14.81 16.66 4.96
CA ALA A 312 -15.15 17.76 4.05
C ALA A 312 -15.76 17.29 2.72
N VAL A 313 -15.31 16.15 2.19
CA VAL A 313 -15.91 15.51 1.01
C VAL A 313 -17.34 15.07 1.31
N LEU A 314 -17.59 14.37 2.42
CA LEU A 314 -18.92 13.85 2.77
C LEU A 314 -19.93 14.93 3.15
N GLU A 315 -19.46 16.09 3.63
CA GLU A 315 -20.31 17.25 3.91
C GLU A 315 -20.85 17.92 2.64
N THR A 316 -20.19 17.74 1.49
CA THR A 316 -20.71 18.26 0.20
C THR A 316 -21.75 17.30 -0.40
N PRO A 317 -22.85 17.81 -1.00
CA PRO A 317 -23.86 16.95 -1.63
C PRO A 317 -23.28 16.03 -2.72
N GLU A 318 -22.45 16.56 -3.60
CA GLU A 318 -21.80 15.83 -4.69
C GLU A 318 -20.81 14.79 -4.17
N GLY A 319 -19.94 15.17 -3.21
CA GLY A 319 -18.97 14.26 -2.62
C GLY A 319 -19.64 13.10 -1.88
N GLY A 320 -20.69 13.39 -1.09
CA GLY A 320 -21.48 12.37 -0.41
C GLY A 320 -22.20 11.41 -1.36
N ALA A 321 -22.71 11.90 -2.50
CA ALA A 321 -23.33 11.06 -3.53
C ALA A 321 -22.30 10.20 -4.30
N GLN A 322 -21.15 10.78 -4.65
CA GLN A 322 -20.08 10.05 -5.34
C GLN A 322 -19.42 9.00 -4.45
N TYR A 323 -19.26 9.28 -3.16
CA TYR A 323 -18.80 8.28 -2.19
C TYR A 323 -19.74 7.09 -2.10
N GLU A 324 -21.05 7.32 -2.00
CA GLU A 324 -22.03 6.24 -1.97
C GLU A 324 -22.02 5.41 -3.25
N ALA A 325 -21.94 6.04 -4.41
CA ALA A 325 -21.82 5.34 -5.67
C ALA A 325 -20.54 4.49 -5.73
N THR A 326 -19.42 5.03 -5.24
CA THR A 326 -18.12 4.33 -5.20
C THR A 326 -18.15 3.15 -4.25
N PHE A 327 -18.75 3.29 -3.06
CA PHE A 327 -18.82 2.22 -2.06
C PHE A 327 -19.70 1.04 -2.52
N ARG A 328 -20.68 1.29 -3.39
CA ARG A 328 -21.61 0.26 -3.90
C ARG A 328 -21.12 -0.46 -5.15
N ALA A 329 -20.10 0.07 -5.84
CA ALA A 329 -19.60 -0.43 -7.11
C ALA A 329 -18.62 -1.60 -6.90
#